data_AF-A0A2A6CMQ4-F1
#
_entry.id   AF-A0A2A6CMQ4-F1
#
_cell.length_a   1.000
_cell.length_b   1.000
_cell.length_c   1.000
_cell.angle_alpha   90.00
_cell.angle_beta   90.00
_cell.angle_gamma   90.00
#
_symmetry.space_group_name_H-M   'P 1'
#
loop_
_entity.id
_entity.type
_entity.pdbx_description
1 polymer ?
#
loop_
_entity_poly.entity_id
_entity_poly.type
_entity_poly.pdbx_seq_one_letter_code
_entity_poly.pdbx_strand_id
1 'polypeptide(L)'
;MQSSHLAIAAACLAVAIYAQCTGNDHPQCASWITNGFCSNANYTTEMKKNYCGVQCGLCNLDGTQTAAGGGASLVSCTDRNANCASWAAGGFCTNTTYSNAIKLLYCCNTCRPSLTTTVAPVVAPGR
;
A
#
# COMPACT_ATOMS: atom_id res chain seq x y z
N MET A 1 52.84 5.71 -5.09
CA MET A 1 52.06 5.51 -3.85
C MET A 1 50.81 6.35 -4.00
N GLN A 2 49.66 5.68 -4.07
CA GLN A 2 48.39 6.15 -4.64
C GLN A 2 47.73 7.25 -3.82
N SER A 3 47.19 8.24 -4.53
CA SER A 3 46.46 9.40 -4.04
C SER A 3 45.16 9.05 -3.31
N SER A 4 44.87 9.84 -2.29
CA SER A 4 43.74 9.77 -1.37
C SER A 4 42.38 9.74 -2.07
N HIS A 5 41.64 8.64 -1.93
CA HIS A 5 40.23 8.57 -2.28
C HIS A 5 39.41 9.28 -1.20
N LEU A 6 38.93 10.49 -1.53
CA LEU A 6 37.79 11.11 -0.86
C LEU A 6 36.58 10.20 -1.09
N ALA A 7 36.30 9.33 -0.11
CA ALA A 7 35.06 8.59 -0.04
C ALA A 7 33.93 9.60 0.20
N ILE A 8 33.22 9.96 -0.87
CA ILE A 8 31.95 10.66 -0.79
C ILE A 8 31.03 9.75 0.01
N ALA A 9 30.78 10.13 1.26
CA ALA A 9 29.74 9.55 2.07
C ALA A 9 28.41 9.84 1.36
N ALA A 10 28.00 8.92 0.49
CA ALA A 10 26.63 8.83 0.03
C ALA A 10 25.80 8.52 1.27
N ALA A 11 25.34 9.59 1.93
CA ALA A 11 24.28 9.52 2.91
C ALA A 11 23.11 8.84 2.19
N CYS A 12 22.91 7.56 2.50
CA CYS A 12 21.71 6.84 2.16
C CYS A 12 20.55 7.66 2.71
N LEU A 13 19.93 8.47 1.84
CA LEU A 13 18.54 8.82 2.01
C LEU A 13 17.82 7.48 2.00
N ALA A 14 17.60 6.94 3.19
CA ALA A 14 16.54 5.99 3.44
C ALA A 14 15.26 6.74 3.13
N VAL A 15 14.93 6.84 1.84
CA VAL A 15 13.58 7.18 1.40
C VAL A 15 12.76 6.06 2.00
N ALA A 16 12.05 6.39 3.06
CA ALA A 16 11.06 5.51 3.61
C ALA A 16 10.07 5.25 2.46
N ILE A 17 10.26 4.12 1.80
CA ILE A 17 9.29 3.46 0.94
C ILE A 17 8.16 3.03 1.87
N TYR A 18 7.40 4.01 2.35
CA TYR A 18 6.09 3.80 2.93
C TYR A 18 5.29 3.05 1.88
N ALA A 19 4.54 2.03 2.30
CA ALA A 19 3.69 1.25 1.42
C ALA A 19 2.81 2.22 0.60
N GLN A 20 3.11 2.37 -0.69
CA GLN A 20 2.39 3.29 -1.58
C GLN A 20 0.98 2.80 -1.89
N CYS A 21 0.73 1.53 -1.60
CA CYS A 21 -0.58 0.92 -1.66
C CYS A 21 -1.21 0.97 -0.28
N THR A 22 -2.24 1.78 -0.18
CA THR A 22 -3.01 2.00 1.05
C THR A 22 -4.27 1.13 1.10
N GLY A 23 -4.55 0.40 0.02
CA GLY A 23 -5.78 -0.37 -0.15
C GLY A 23 -7.00 0.47 -0.50
N ASN A 24 -6.85 1.79 -0.61
CA ASN A 24 -7.92 2.73 -0.93
C ASN A 24 -7.42 3.80 -1.92
N ASP A 25 -8.36 4.39 -2.66
CA ASP A 25 -8.07 5.50 -3.56
C ASP A 25 -8.54 6.83 -2.99
N HIS A 26 -7.96 7.91 -3.52
CA HIS A 26 -8.39 9.26 -3.22
C HIS A 26 -9.86 9.47 -3.64
N PRO A 27 -10.67 10.25 -2.92
CA PRO A 27 -12.09 10.46 -3.25
C PRO A 27 -12.33 11.00 -4.67
N GLN A 28 -11.37 11.74 -5.22
CA GLN A 28 -11.45 12.27 -6.59
C GLN A 28 -10.92 11.32 -7.66
N CYS A 29 -10.45 10.13 -7.28
CA CYS A 29 -9.83 9.19 -8.20
C CYS A 29 -10.74 8.82 -9.38
N ALA A 30 -12.04 8.61 -9.12
CA ALA A 30 -13.03 8.32 -10.17
C ALA A 30 -13.07 9.38 -11.29
N SER A 31 -12.89 10.65 -10.94
CA SER A 31 -12.79 11.74 -11.93
C SER A 31 -11.45 11.72 -12.66
N TRP A 32 -10.36 11.47 -11.94
CA TRP A 32 -9.01 11.47 -12.51
C TRP A 32 -8.77 10.31 -13.48
N ILE A 33 -9.28 9.12 -13.20
CA ILE A 33 -9.15 7.98 -14.13
C ILE A 33 -9.91 8.24 -15.44
N THR A 34 -11.04 8.94 -15.39
CA THR A 34 -11.79 9.37 -16.58
C THR A 34 -10.96 10.31 -17.47
N ASN A 35 -10.06 11.08 -16.86
CA ASN A 35 -9.11 11.97 -17.55
C ASN A 35 -7.76 11.29 -17.88
N GLY A 36 -7.67 9.96 -17.76
CA GLY A 36 -6.48 9.19 -18.14
C GLY A 36 -5.35 9.19 -17.10
N PHE A 37 -5.63 9.47 -15.82
CA PHE A 37 -4.61 9.52 -14.78
C PHE A 37 -3.71 8.26 -14.71
N CYS A 38 -4.30 7.07 -14.84
CA CYS A 38 -3.55 5.80 -14.75
C CYS A 38 -2.55 5.61 -15.89
N SER A 39 -2.87 6.06 -17.10
CA SER A 39 -2.03 5.89 -18.30
C SER A 39 -1.12 7.09 -18.58
N ASN A 40 -1.37 8.25 -17.96
CA ASN A 40 -0.58 9.46 -18.19
C ASN A 40 0.86 9.31 -17.66
N ALA A 41 1.84 9.49 -18.54
CA ALA A 41 3.26 9.32 -18.24
C ALA A 41 3.86 10.45 -17.38
N ASN A 42 3.18 11.59 -17.26
CA ASN A 42 3.62 12.70 -16.40
C ASN A 42 3.42 12.41 -14.91
N TYR A 43 2.60 11.40 -14.57
CA TYR A 43 2.46 10.91 -13.20
C TYR A 43 3.32 9.68 -13.00
N THR A 44 4.11 9.68 -11.92
CA THR A 44 4.92 8.53 -11.55
C THR A 44 4.04 7.37 -11.11
N THR A 45 4.57 6.15 -11.22
CA THR A 45 3.90 4.94 -10.71
C THR A 45 3.57 5.06 -9.22
N GLU A 46 4.45 5.68 -8.42
CA GLU A 46 4.25 5.96 -7.00
C GLU A 46 3.08 6.93 -6.76
N MET A 47 2.98 8.03 -7.53
CA MET A 47 1.83 8.92 -7.44
C MET A 47 0.54 8.19 -7.81
N LYS A 48 0.59 7.36 -8.85
CA LYS A 48 -0.57 6.56 -9.26
C LYS A 48 -1.01 5.60 -8.16
N LYS A 49 -0.08 4.90 -7.50
CA LYS A 49 -0.36 4.03 -6.35
C LYS A 49 -0.98 4.80 -5.18
N ASN A 50 -0.44 5.97 -4.85
CA ASN A 50 -0.86 6.75 -3.70
C ASN A 50 -2.27 7.36 -3.87
N TYR A 51 -2.63 7.75 -5.10
CA TYR A 51 -3.90 8.45 -5.36
C TYR A 51 -5.00 7.55 -5.94
N CYS A 52 -4.63 6.59 -6.78
CA CYS A 52 -5.57 5.75 -7.52
C CYS A 52 -5.05 4.31 -7.65
N GLY A 53 -4.28 3.83 -6.68
CA GLY A 53 -3.59 2.55 -6.80
C GLY A 53 -4.51 1.38 -7.09
N VAL A 54 -5.68 1.33 -6.45
CA VAL A 54 -6.63 0.22 -6.64
C VAL A 54 -7.32 0.32 -8.00
N GLN A 55 -7.93 1.47 -8.32
CA GLN A 55 -8.60 1.68 -9.60
C GLN A 55 -7.64 1.65 -10.81
N CYS A 56 -6.36 2.02 -10.63
CA CYS A 56 -5.33 1.87 -11.66
C CYS A 56 -4.76 0.45 -11.74
N GLY A 57 -5.22 -0.49 -10.90
CA GLY A 57 -4.76 -1.88 -10.90
C GLY A 57 -3.31 -2.07 -10.45
N LEU A 58 -2.73 -1.09 -9.75
CA LEU A 58 -1.36 -1.11 -9.22
C LEU A 58 -1.32 -1.63 -7.77
N CYS A 59 -2.44 -1.54 -7.07
CA CYS A 59 -2.62 -1.93 -5.68
C CYS A 59 -3.83 -2.84 -5.49
N ASN A 60 -3.73 -3.74 -4.53
CA ASN A 60 -4.84 -4.53 -4.02
C ASN A 60 -5.52 -3.80 -2.86
N LEU A 61 -6.77 -4.16 -2.55
CA LEU A 61 -7.53 -3.64 -1.41
C LEU A 61 -6.88 -3.94 -0.04
N ASP A 62 -6.00 -4.96 0.01
CA ASP A 62 -5.22 -5.31 1.19
C ASP A 62 -3.91 -4.50 1.31
N GLY A 63 -3.75 -3.44 0.50
CA GLY A 63 -2.58 -2.56 0.49
C GLY A 63 -1.32 -3.19 -0.10
N THR A 64 -1.42 -4.35 -0.75
CA THR A 64 -0.29 -4.94 -1.47
C THR A 64 -0.23 -4.42 -2.91
N GLN A 65 0.93 -4.58 -3.56
CA GLN A 65 1.11 -4.23 -4.98
C GLN A 65 0.70 -5.40 -5.88
N THR A 66 0.11 -5.08 -7.03
CA THR A 66 -0.05 -6.05 -8.12
C THR A 66 1.26 -6.22 -8.88
N ALA A 67 1.34 -7.21 -9.80
CA ALA A 67 2.46 -7.33 -10.72
C ALA A 67 2.69 -6.02 -11.52
N ALA A 68 1.60 -5.37 -11.97
CA ALA A 68 1.65 -4.09 -12.67
C ALA A 68 2.17 -2.94 -11.80
N GLY A 69 1.94 -3.01 -10.48
CA GLY A 69 2.53 -2.13 -9.48
C GLY A 69 4.00 -2.41 -9.15
N GLY A 70 4.66 -3.39 -9.79
CA GLY A 70 6.04 -3.78 -9.47
C GLY A 70 6.14 -4.97 -8.50
N GLY A 71 5.16 -5.87 -8.53
CA GLY A 71 5.04 -7.05 -7.66
C GLY A 71 6.17 -8.07 -7.81
N ALA A 72 7.26 -7.81 -7.08
CA ALA A 72 8.26 -8.71 -6.49
C ALA A 72 8.99 -8.00 -5.31
N SER A 73 8.98 -6.65 -5.32
CA SER A 73 9.45 -5.81 -4.20
C SER A 73 8.30 -5.51 -3.25
N LEU A 74 8.00 -6.45 -2.36
CA LEU A 74 7.11 -6.23 -1.23
C LEU A 74 7.90 -5.45 -0.18
N VAL A 75 7.44 -4.24 0.21
CA VAL A 75 7.81 -3.75 1.54
C VAL A 75 7.36 -4.83 2.51
N SER A 76 8.27 -5.34 3.34
CA SER A 76 7.94 -6.36 4.33
C SER A 76 6.79 -5.83 5.20
N CYS A 77 5.63 -6.46 5.03
CA CYS A 77 4.47 -6.24 5.88
C CYS A 77 4.89 -6.68 7.27
N THR A 78 5.06 -5.71 8.17
CA THR A 78 5.39 -5.95 9.57
C THR A 78 4.63 -4.93 10.40
N ASP A 79 4.28 -5.29 11.62
CA ASP A 79 3.66 -4.34 12.52
C ASP A 79 4.67 -3.24 12.87
N ARG A 80 4.25 -1.99 12.71
CA ARG A 80 5.05 -0.78 12.99
C ARG A 80 4.72 -0.21 14.37
N ASN A 81 3.65 -0.68 15.01
CA ASN A 81 3.25 -0.29 16.36
C ASN A 81 3.27 -1.49 17.32
N ALA A 82 3.85 -1.30 18.51
CA ALA A 82 3.90 -2.35 19.53
C ALA A 82 2.51 -2.73 20.07
N ASN A 83 1.50 -1.87 19.91
CA ASN A 83 0.16 -2.08 20.45
C ASN A 83 -0.77 -2.85 19.49
N CYS A 84 -0.27 -3.35 18.35
CA CYS A 84 -1.12 -3.95 17.32
C CYS A 84 -1.99 -5.09 17.82
N ALA A 85 -1.47 -5.97 18.68
CA ALA A 85 -2.27 -7.03 19.30
C ALA A 85 -3.43 -6.47 20.15
N SER A 86 -3.16 -5.46 20.99
CA SER A 86 -4.19 -4.83 21.82
C SER A 86 -5.22 -4.07 20.99
N TRP A 87 -4.77 -3.35 19.97
CA TRP A 87 -5.66 -2.59 19.09
C TRP A 87 -6.54 -3.50 18.25
N ALA A 88 -5.99 -4.60 17.74
CA ALA A 88 -6.77 -5.60 17.01
C ALA A 88 -7.82 -6.26 17.91
N ALA A 89 -7.47 -6.61 19.15
CA ALA A 89 -8.43 -7.10 20.14
C ALA A 89 -9.52 -6.07 20.45
N GLY A 90 -9.19 -4.77 20.42
CA GLY A 90 -10.12 -3.65 20.53
C GLY A 90 -10.90 -3.30 19.25
N GLY A 91 -10.78 -4.10 18.18
CA GLY A 91 -11.52 -3.92 16.93
C GLY A 91 -10.90 -2.95 15.92
N PHE A 92 -9.65 -2.50 16.11
CA PHE A 92 -9.00 -1.57 15.19
C PHE A 92 -8.99 -2.05 13.73
N CYS A 93 -8.72 -3.33 13.49
CA CYS A 93 -8.63 -3.88 12.14
C CYS A 93 -10.00 -3.96 11.42
N THR A 94 -11.10 -4.08 12.16
CA THR A 94 -12.46 -4.15 11.60
C THR A 94 -13.20 -2.81 11.66
N ASN A 95 -12.69 -1.84 12.42
CA ASN A 95 -13.28 -0.51 12.55
C ASN A 95 -13.32 0.22 11.19
N THR A 96 -14.51 0.63 10.76
CA THR A 96 -14.75 1.26 9.46
C THR A 96 -14.40 2.75 9.43
N THR A 97 -14.22 3.38 10.59
CA THR A 97 -13.77 4.77 10.73
C THR A 97 -12.29 4.93 10.34
N TYR A 98 -11.47 3.88 10.54
CA TYR A 98 -10.09 3.85 10.08
C TYR A 98 -10.00 3.24 8.69
N SER A 99 -9.32 3.94 7.79
CA SER A 99 -9.03 3.40 6.47
C SER A 99 -8.12 2.16 6.57
N ASN A 100 -8.21 1.29 5.56
CA ASN A 100 -7.28 0.15 5.42
C ASN A 100 -5.83 0.63 5.41
N ALA A 101 -5.58 1.81 4.85
CA ALA A 101 -4.30 2.51 4.89
C ALA A 101 -3.74 2.64 6.31
N ILE A 102 -4.55 3.19 7.23
CA ILE A 102 -4.16 3.44 8.61
C ILE A 102 -3.95 2.12 9.35
N LYS A 103 -4.82 1.13 9.09
CA LYS A 103 -4.69 -0.20 9.68
C LYS A 103 -3.37 -0.86 9.27
N LEU A 104 -3.05 -0.82 7.99
CA LEU A 104 -1.84 -1.43 7.45
C LEU A 104 -0.57 -0.61 7.73
N LEU A 105 -0.69 0.71 7.88
CA LEU A 105 0.41 1.59 8.25
C LEU A 105 0.96 1.23 9.64
N TYR A 106 0.08 1.00 10.61
CA TYR A 106 0.49 0.68 11.97
C TYR A 106 0.63 -0.82 12.22
N CYS A 107 -0.31 -1.61 11.71
CA CYS A 107 -0.51 -3.00 12.09
C CYS A 107 -0.68 -3.90 10.86
N CYS A 108 0.28 -3.83 9.93
CA CYS A 108 0.21 -4.56 8.68
C CYS A 108 0.00 -6.07 8.89
N ASN A 109 0.87 -6.74 9.66
CA ASN A 109 0.75 -8.20 9.84
C ASN A 109 -0.49 -8.56 10.64
N THR A 110 -0.79 -7.77 11.66
CA THR A 110 -1.95 -8.04 12.52
C THR A 110 -3.28 -7.84 11.79
N CYS A 111 -3.44 -6.76 11.00
CA CYS A 111 -4.72 -6.43 10.39
C CYS A 111 -4.94 -7.03 9.01
N ARG A 112 -3.88 -7.40 8.28
CA ARG A 112 -4.01 -7.92 6.92
C ARG A 112 -4.95 -9.13 6.79
N PRO A 113 -4.94 -10.14 7.68
CA PRO A 113 -5.88 -11.25 7.61
C PRO A 113 -7.35 -10.80 7.61
N SER A 114 -7.70 -9.82 8.45
CA SER A 114 -9.06 -9.27 8.55
C SER A 114 -9.49 -8.46 7.33
N LEU A 115 -8.54 -7.92 6.57
CA LEU A 115 -8.82 -7.17 5.35
C LEU A 115 -8.93 -8.09 4.12
N THR A 116 -8.24 -9.24 4.15
CA THR A 116 -8.31 -10.25 3.09
C THR A 116 -9.58 -11.11 3.15
N THR A 117 -10.18 -11.30 4.32
CA THR A 117 -11.43 -12.08 4.47
C THR A 117 -12.69 -11.35 4.02
N THR A 118 -12.64 -10.03 3.86
CA THR A 118 -13.80 -9.26 3.33
C THR A 118 -14.04 -9.50 1.84
N VAL A 119 -13.06 -10.07 1.13
CA VAL A 119 -13.23 -10.59 -0.23
C VAL A 119 -13.60 -12.08 -0.14
N ALA A 120 -14.70 -12.40 0.53
CA ALA A 120 -15.34 -13.68 0.25
C ALA A 120 -15.71 -13.67 -1.24
N PRO A 121 -15.32 -14.69 -2.03
CA PRO A 121 -15.79 -14.78 -3.40
C PRO A 121 -17.32 -14.79 -3.33
N VAL A 122 -17.97 -13.96 -4.14
CA VAL A 122 -19.38 -14.15 -4.48
C VAL A 122 -19.43 -15.46 -5.28
N VAL A 123 -19.34 -16.59 -4.59
CA VAL A 123 -19.76 -17.87 -5.14
C VAL A 123 -21.28 -17.77 -5.15
N ALA A 124 -21.80 -17.33 -6.29
CA ALA A 124 -23.19 -17.59 -6.62
C ALA A 124 -23.42 -19.11 -6.49
N PRO A 125 -24.42 -19.58 -5.72
CA PRO A 125 -24.85 -20.96 -5.84
C PRO A 125 -25.47 -21.11 -7.23
N GLY A 126 -24.70 -21.70 -8.14
CA GLY A 126 -25.15 -22.04 -9.48
C GLY A 126 -25.88 -23.38 -9.48
N ARG A 127 -27.19 -23.29 -9.77
CA ARG A 127 -28.17 -24.33 -10.13
C ARG A 127 -28.56 -25.36 -9.08
#